data_AF-A0A1I5KB95-F1
#
_entry.id   AF-A0A1I5KB95-F1
#
_cell.length_a   1.000
_cell.length_b   1.000
_cell.length_c   1.000
_cell.angle_alpha   90.00
_cell.angle_beta   90.00
_cell.angle_gamma   90.00
#
_symmetry.space_group_name_H-M   'P 1'
#
loop_
_entity.id
_entity.type
_entity.pdbx_description
1 polymer ?
#
loop_
_entity_poly.entity_id
_entity_poly.type
_entity_poly.pdbx_seq_one_letter_code
_entity_poly.pdbx_strand_id
1 'polypeptide(L)' 'MDVFLFWLIVLLLLFAVLALPAWPYTRDRGIYRQPGNRRYAPSLVAAAIVLLMLVLFWLGLLAIWVPWAAVETAT' A
#
# COMPACT_ATOMS: atom_id res chain seq x y z
N MET A 1 17.79 12.50 1.00
CA MET A 1 16.90 11.44 0.50
C MET A 1 16.94 10.22 1.43
N ASP A 2 18.13 9.87 1.95
CA ASP A 2 18.38 8.64 2.70
C ASP A 2 17.72 8.58 4.09
N VAL A 3 17.64 9.71 4.79
CA VAL A 3 16.95 9.80 6.10
C VAL A 3 15.46 9.51 5.95
N PHE A 4 14.83 10.02 4.90
CA PHE A 4 13.41 9.76 4.62
C PHE A 4 13.17 8.28 4.30
N LEU A 5 13.99 7.70 3.41
CA LEU A 5 13.92 6.28 3.05
C LEU A 5 14.15 5.36 4.24
N PHE A 6 15.09 5.71 5.12
CA PHE A 6 15.33 4.98 6.37
C PHE A 6 14.09 4.93 7.25
N TRP A 7 13.49 6.09 7.56
CA TRP A 7 12.29 6.16 8.40
C TRP A 7 11.08 5.50 7.75
N LEU A 8 10.94 5.62 6.43
CA LEU A 8 9.89 4.94 5.66
C LEU A 8 10.00 3.41 5.80
N ILE A 9 11.20 2.85 5.64
CA ILE A 9 11.44 1.41 5.79
C ILE A 9 11.18 0.97 7.23
N VAL A 10 11.65 1.73 8.23
CA VAL A 10 11.40 1.42 9.65
C VAL A 10 9.91 1.39 9.96
N LEU A 11 9.14 2.37 9.47
CA LEU A 11 7.69 2.40 9.66
C LEU A 11 6.98 1.24 8.95
N LEU A 12 7.36 0.94 7.70
CA LEU A 12 6.81 -0.19 6.96
C LEU A 12 7.10 -1.52 7.66
N LEU A 13 8.31 -1.69 8.20
CA LEU A 13 8.68 -2.87 8.98
C LEU A 13 7.82 -2.96 10.24
N LEU A 14 7.63 -1.85 10.95
CA LEU A 14 6.81 -1.79 12.16
C LEU A 14 5.35 -2.17 11.87
N PHE A 15 4.77 -1.64 10.79
CA PHE A 15 3.42 -2.01 10.35
C PHE A 15 3.33 -3.47 9.91
N ALA A 16 4.31 -4.00 9.18
CA ALA A 16 4.33 -5.39 8.75
C ALA A 16 4.38 -6.36 9.94
N VAL A 17 5.19 -6.03 10.95
CA VAL A 17 5.33 -6.78 12.20
C VAL A 17 4.03 -6.71 13.02
N LEU A 18 3.43 -5.54 13.17
CA LEU A 18 2.16 -5.37 13.90
C LEU A 18 0.96 -5.99 13.18
N ALA A 19 0.96 -6.00 11.86
CA ALA A 19 -0.08 -6.61 11.04
C ALA A 19 0.09 -8.13 10.89
N LEU A 20 1.16 -8.71 11.42
CA LEU A 20 1.48 -10.12 11.27
C LEU A 20 0.37 -10.98 11.92
N PRO A 21 -0.35 -11.81 11.15
CA PRO A 21 -1.49 -12.57 11.66
C PRO A 21 -1.09 -13.69 12.63
N ALA A 22 0.21 -14.01 12.72
CA ALA A 22 0.77 -14.96 13.66
C ALA A 22 1.08 -14.35 15.05
N TRP A 23 1.07 -13.01 15.18
CA TRP A 23 1.45 -12.34 16.42
C TRP A 23 0.43 -12.66 17.54
N PRO A 24 0.86 -13.12 18.73
CA PRO A 24 -0.05 -13.57 19.78
C PRO A 24 -1.08 -12.51 20.18
N TYR A 25 -0.65 -11.24 20.21
CA TYR A 25 -1.48 -10.12 20.64
C TYR A 25 -2.61 -9.76 19.65
N THR A 26 -2.38 -9.88 18.34
CA THR A 26 -3.38 -9.58 17.31
C THR A 26 -4.17 -10.82 16.90
N ARG A 27 -3.55 -12.00 16.91
CA ARG A 27 -4.15 -13.29 16.52
C ARG A 27 -5.43 -13.63 17.28
N ASP A 28 -5.49 -13.36 18.58
CA ASP A 28 -6.64 -13.73 19.41
C ASP A 28 -7.73 -12.64 19.50
N ARG A 29 -7.54 -11.52 18.78
CA ARG A 29 -8.44 -10.35 18.82
C ARG A 29 -9.15 -10.12 17.49
N GLY A 30 -10.45 -9.86 17.56
CA GLY A 30 -11.26 -9.38 16.43
C GLY A 30 -11.26 -10.29 15.20
N ILE A 31 -11.00 -9.69 14.03
CA ILE A 31 -11.06 -10.34 12.70
C ILE A 31 -10.03 -11.48 12.57
N TYR A 32 -8.91 -11.41 13.30
CA TYR A 32 -7.84 -12.41 13.27
C TYR A 32 -8.13 -13.66 14.11
N ARG A 33 -9.12 -13.63 15.01
CA ARG A 33 -9.51 -14.81 15.81
C ARG A 33 -10.17 -15.89 14.96
N GLN A 34 -10.79 -15.51 13.84
CA GLN A 34 -11.52 -16.42 12.98
C GLN A 34 -10.55 -17.38 12.25
N PRO A 35 -10.77 -18.71 12.31
CA PRO A 35 -9.96 -19.67 11.58
C PRO A 35 -10.16 -19.51 10.06
N GLY A 36 -9.12 -19.81 9.27
CA GLY A 36 -9.16 -19.75 7.81
C GLY A 36 -8.70 -18.43 7.20
N ASN A 37 -9.12 -18.15 5.96
CA ASN A 37 -8.59 -17.07 5.13
C ASN A 37 -8.88 -15.65 5.67
N ARG A 38 -9.85 -15.51 6.58
CA ARG A 38 -10.22 -14.20 7.16
C ARG A 38 -9.14 -13.57 8.04
N ARG A 39 -8.16 -14.35 8.53
CA ARG A 39 -6.96 -13.82 9.20
C ARG A 39 -6.11 -12.91 8.33
N TYR A 40 -6.16 -13.09 7.02
CA TYR A 40 -5.40 -12.30 6.05
C TYR A 40 -6.21 -11.16 5.44
N ALA A 41 -7.49 -11.00 5.83
CA ALA A 41 -8.32 -9.92 5.32
C ALA A 41 -7.68 -8.52 5.54
N PRO A 42 -7.06 -8.22 6.69
CA PRO A 42 -6.44 -6.90 6.88
C PRO A 42 -5.21 -6.68 6.00
N SER A 43 -4.37 -7.70 5.81
CA SER A 43 -3.24 -7.62 4.88
C SER A 43 -3.71 -7.48 3.43
N LEU A 44 -4.80 -8.15 3.06
CA LEU A 44 -5.39 -8.05 1.73
C LEU A 44 -5.99 -6.66 1.48
N VAL A 45 -6.68 -6.08 2.47
CA VAL A 45 -7.20 -4.70 2.41
C VAL A 45 -6.05 -3.70 2.31
N ALA A 46 -4.98 -3.86 3.09
CA ALA A 46 -3.80 -3.01 3.00
C ALA A 46 -3.16 -3.09 1.61
N ALA A 47 -3.00 -4.30 1.05
CA ALA A 47 -2.48 -4.49 -0.30
C ALA A 47 -3.38 -3.84 -1.36
N ALA A 48 -4.71 -3.97 -1.22
CA ALA A 48 -5.67 -3.35 -2.12
C ALA A 48 -5.61 -1.82 -2.07
N ILE A 49 -5.45 -1.22 -0.89
CA ILE A 49 -5.28 0.23 -0.73
C ILE A 49 -3.98 0.70 -1.40
N VAL A 50 -2.87 0.00 -1.18
CA VAL A 50 -1.58 0.34 -1.81
C VAL A 50 -1.68 0.24 -3.33
N LEU A 51 -2.33 -0.81 -3.85
CA LEU A 51 -2.56 -0.98 -5.28
C LEU A 51 -3.41 0.17 -5.84
N LEU A 52 -4.49 0.56 -5.14
CA LEU A 52 -5.35 1.67 -5.52
C LEU A 52 -4.56 2.99 -5.57
N MET A 53 -3.76 3.26 -4.55
CA MET A 53 -2.91 4.46 -4.53
C MET A 53 -1.93 4.47 -5.70
N LEU A 54 -1.32 3.34 -6.03
CA LEU A 54 -0.41 3.21 -7.16
C LEU A 54 -1.11 3.48 -8.50
N VAL A 55 -2.31 2.92 -8.70
CA VAL A 55 -3.11 3.17 -9.91
C VAL A 55 -3.47 4.66 -10.02
N LEU A 56 -3.94 5.27 -8.95
CA LEU A 56 -4.29 6.70 -8.94
C LEU A 56 -3.07 7.59 -9.19
N PHE A 57 -1.91 7.23 -8.62
CA PHE A 57 -0.66 7.94 -8.86
C PHE A 57 -0.27 7.91 -10.35
N TRP A 58 -0.31 6.74 -10.98
CA TRP A 58 -0.02 6.61 -12.41
C TRP A 58 -1.03 7.35 -13.29
N LEU A 59 -2.31 7.30 -12.95
CA LEU A 59 -3.34 8.09 -13.64
C LEU A 59 -3.09 9.59 -13.50
N GLY A 60 -2.68 10.06 -12.31
CA GLY A 60 -2.30 11.45 -12.09
C GLY A 60 -1.11 11.87 -12.93
N LEU A 61 -0.07 11.03 -13.02
CA LEU A 61 1.08 11.27 -13.90
C LEU A 61 0.67 11.36 -15.37
N LEU A 62 -0.15 10.45 -15.85
CA LEU A 62 -0.67 10.48 -17.21
C LEU A 62 -1.51 11.74 -17.47
N ALA A 63 -2.39 12.12 -16.55
CA ALA A 63 -3.21 13.32 -16.68
C ALA A 63 -2.36 14.60 -16.77
N ILE A 64 -1.22 14.65 -16.06
CA ILE A 64 -0.27 15.75 -16.16
C ILE A 64 0.50 15.69 -17.49
N TRP A 65 0.92 14.51 -17.94
CA TRP A 65 1.77 14.33 -19.13
C TRP A 65 1.02 14.52 -20.47
N VAL A 66 -0.19 13.98 -20.59
CA VAL A 66 -1.03 14.01 -21.79
C VAL A 66 -1.12 15.39 -22.47
N PRO A 67 -1.38 16.51 -21.77
CA PRO A 67 -1.47 17.81 -22.43
C PRO A 67 -0.16 18.25 -23.12
N TRP A 68 1.01 17.83 -22.62
CA TRP A 68 2.30 18.16 -23.23
C TRP A 68 2.59 17.27 -24.45
N ALA A 69 2.26 15.99 -24.36
CA ALA A 69 2.39 15.06 -25.48
C ALA A 69 1.52 15.45 -26.68
N ALA A 70 0.31 15.96 -26.43
CA ALA A 70 -0.58 16.43 -27.49
C ALA A 70 0.01 17.63 -28.25
N VAL A 71 0.73 18.53 -27.55
CA VAL A 71 1.38 19.69 -28.15
C VAL A 71 2.51 19.27 -29.10
N GLU A 72 3.31 18.26 -28.74
CA GLU A 72 4.40 17.75 -29.58
C GLU A 72 3.92 17.12 -30.89
N THR A 73 2.74 16.49 -30.90
CA THR A 73 2.17 15.88 -32.11
C THR A 73 1.48 16.87 -33.07
N ALA A 74 1.23 18.10 -32.60
CA ALA A 74 0.54 19.13 -33.37
C ALA A 74 1.48 20.07 -34.14
N THR A 75 2.80 19.95 -33.92
CA THR A 75 3.87 20.67 -34.64
C THR A 75 4.55 19.79 -35.67
#